data_AF-A0A660M0U0-F1
#
_entry.id   AF-A0A660M0U0-F1
#
_cell.length_a   1.000
_cell.length_b   1.000
_cell.length_c   1.000
_cell.angle_alpha   90.00
_cell.angle_beta   90.00
_cell.angle_gamma   90.00
#
_symmetry.space_group_name_H-M   'P 1'
#
loop_
_entity.id
_entity.type
_entity.pdbx_description
1 polymer ?
#
loop_
_entity_poly.entity_id
_entity_poly.type
_entity_poly.pdbx_seq_one_letter_code
_entity_poly.pdbx_strand_id
1 'polypeptide(L)'
;EIGSELFGEIPKGHRREFFCLDEKTWMWHEEWIDAKHKLKTHTIKYEVTDRGILKTQPGPRYSYLEGDELRNFSIATQMYYEQVARQVYKRDPETGEKLV
;
A
#
# COMPACT_ATOMS: atom_id res chain seq x y z
N GLU A 1 -5.25 -5.56 -7.98
CA GLU A 1 -5.87 -5.32 -6.66
C GLU A 1 -6.17 -3.84 -6.54
N ILE A 2 -7.16 -3.41 -5.76
CA ILE A 2 -7.54 -1.98 -5.63
C ILE A 2 -6.32 -1.10 -5.33
N GLY A 3 -5.45 -1.52 -4.40
CA GLY A 3 -4.28 -0.74 -4.04
C GLY A 3 -3.17 -0.67 -5.08
N SER A 4 -3.14 -1.56 -6.08
CA SER A 4 -2.06 -1.57 -7.09
C SER A 4 -2.13 -0.38 -8.06
N GLU A 5 -3.32 0.19 -8.22
CA GLU A 5 -3.61 1.27 -9.17
C GLU A 5 -3.48 2.68 -8.55
N LEU A 6 -3.30 2.77 -7.23
CA LEU A 6 -3.18 4.05 -6.51
C LEU A 6 -1.91 4.83 -6.86
N PHE A 7 -0.92 4.17 -7.45
CA PHE A 7 0.42 4.70 -7.66
C PHE A 7 0.76 4.89 -9.14
N GLY A 8 -0.27 5.10 -9.97
CA GLY A 8 -0.16 5.24 -11.41
C GLY A 8 -0.04 3.91 -12.14
N GLU A 9 0.29 3.99 -13.43
CA GLU A 9 0.39 2.81 -14.30
C GLU A 9 1.43 1.81 -13.80
N ILE A 10 1.06 0.52 -13.83
CA ILE A 10 1.96 -0.58 -13.50
C ILE A 10 2.79 -0.87 -14.75
N PRO A 11 4.13 -0.82 -14.70
CA PRO A 11 4.96 -1.12 -15.85
C PRO A 11 4.71 -2.54 -16.38
N LYS A 12 4.85 -2.73 -17.70
CA LYS A 12 4.62 -4.03 -18.33
C LYS A 12 5.56 -5.09 -17.73
N GLY A 13 4.99 -6.21 -17.30
CA GLY A 13 5.74 -7.31 -16.66
C GLY A 13 6.05 -7.08 -15.18
N HIS A 14 5.49 -6.04 -14.57
CA HIS A 14 5.47 -5.85 -13.13
C HIS A 14 4.14 -6.33 -12.56
N ARG A 15 4.20 -6.87 -11.34
CA ARG A 15 3.05 -7.06 -10.45
C ARG A 15 3.28 -6.17 -9.25
N ARG A 16 2.33 -5.29 -8.97
CA ARG A 16 2.37 -4.40 -7.81
C ARG A 16 1.16 -4.69 -6.94
N GLU A 17 1.34 -4.66 -5.64
CA GLU A 17 0.30 -4.85 -4.64
C GLU A 17 0.53 -3.84 -3.50
N PHE A 18 -0.56 -3.25 -3.03
CA PHE A 18 -0.57 -2.41 -1.85
C PHE A 18 -1.84 -2.72 -1.08
N PHE A 19 -1.70 -3.18 0.16
CA PHE A 19 -2.85 -3.63 0.94
C PHE A 19 -2.61 -3.49 2.44
N CYS A 20 -3.71 -3.44 3.17
CA CYS A 20 -3.75 -3.49 4.63
C CYS A 20 -3.82 -4.96 5.06
N LEU A 21 -2.79 -5.44 5.77
CA LEU A 21 -2.72 -6.83 6.24
C LEU A 21 -3.53 -7.03 7.53
N ASP A 22 -3.47 -6.04 8.41
CA ASP A 22 -4.18 -5.99 9.69
C ASP A 22 -4.38 -4.51 10.10
N GLU A 23 -4.93 -4.26 11.29
CA GLU A 23 -5.25 -2.90 11.77
C GLU A 23 -4.09 -1.90 11.73
N LYS A 24 -2.83 -2.36 11.77
CA LYS A 24 -1.64 -1.50 11.88
C LYS A 24 -0.59 -1.78 10.80
N THR A 25 -0.74 -2.84 10.03
CA THR A 25 0.28 -3.28 9.07
C THR A 25 -0.17 -3.07 7.64
N TRP A 26 0.59 -2.26 6.91
CA TRP A 26 0.45 -2.10 5.47
C TRP A 26 1.61 -2.74 4.73
N MET A 27 1.29 -3.38 3.62
CA MET A 27 2.25 -4.08 2.78
C MET A 27 2.29 -3.43 1.42
N TRP A 28 3.49 -3.10 0.96
CA TRP A 28 3.79 -2.90 -0.44
C TRP A 28 4.56 -4.11 -0.94
N HIS A 29 4.15 -4.66 -2.06
CA HIS A 29 4.86 -5.74 -2.71
C HIS A 29 4.95 -5.49 -4.22
N GLU A 30 6.14 -5.64 -4.76
CA GLU A 30 6.37 -5.52 -6.20
C GLU A 30 7.24 -6.66 -6.70
N GLU A 31 6.80 -7.29 -7.78
CA GLU A 31 7.53 -8.32 -8.51
C GLU A 31 7.75 -7.87 -9.95
N TRP A 32 8.94 -8.10 -10.48
CA TRP A 32 9.24 -7.78 -11.88
C TRP A 32 10.33 -8.68 -12.45
N ILE A 33 10.38 -8.76 -13.78
CA ILE A 33 11.48 -9.44 -14.49
C ILE A 33 12.56 -8.41 -14.82
N ASP A 34 13.78 -8.63 -14.34
CA ASP A 34 14.91 -7.76 -14.64
C ASP A 34 15.48 -8.00 -16.06
N ALA A 35 16.43 -7.16 -16.47
CA ALA A 35 17.10 -7.27 -17.77
C ALA A 35 17.85 -8.59 -17.99
N LYS A 36 18.07 -9.40 -16.93
CA LYS A 36 18.71 -10.72 -16.98
C LYS A 36 17.69 -11.85 -16.97
N HIS A 37 16.41 -11.55 -17.22
CA HIS A 37 15.30 -12.50 -17.16
C HIS A 37 15.14 -13.19 -15.80
N LYS A 38 15.54 -12.52 -14.71
CA LYS A 38 15.36 -13.04 -13.35
C LYS A 38 14.18 -12.35 -12.67
N LEU A 39 13.37 -13.15 -11.98
CA LEU A 39 12.34 -12.63 -11.09
C LEU A 39 13.01 -11.87 -9.94
N LYS A 40 12.55 -10.65 -9.73
CA LYS A 40 12.88 -9.79 -8.60
C LYS A 40 11.63 -9.53 -7.81
N THR A 41 11.80 -9.45 -6.50
CA THR A 41 10.75 -9.11 -5.56
C THR A 41 11.25 -8.02 -4.63
N HIS A 42 10.37 -7.11 -4.28
CA HIS A 42 10.62 -6.06 -3.31
C HIS A 42 9.40 -5.89 -2.44
N THR A 43 9.56 -6.16 -1.15
CA THR A 43 8.50 -6.05 -0.17
C THR A 43 8.85 -4.95 0.82
N ILE A 44 7.90 -4.09 1.13
CA ILE A 44 8.04 -3.08 2.18
C ILE A 44 6.87 -3.27 3.14
N LYS A 45 7.17 -3.35 4.43
CA LYS A 45 6.18 -3.36 5.50
C LYS A 45 6.16 -2.00 6.17
N TYR A 46 4.98 -1.42 6.32
CA TYR A 46 4.76 -0.19 7.08
C TYR A 46 3.93 -0.52 8.32
N GLU A 47 4.48 -0.26 9.50
CA GLU A 47 3.83 -0.53 10.78
C GLU A 47 3.44 0.77 11.45
N VAL A 48 2.14 0.96 11.70
CA VAL A 48 1.62 2.10 12.44
C VAL A 48 1.88 1.88 13.93
N THR A 49 2.67 2.76 14.53
CA THR A 49 3.03 2.73 15.96
C THR A 49 2.66 4.05 16.63
N ASP A 50 2.70 4.08 17.97
CA ASP A 50 2.45 5.31 18.74
C ASP A 50 3.48 6.42 18.45
N ARG A 51 4.62 6.08 17.85
CA ARG A 51 5.69 7.02 17.49
C ARG A 51 5.63 7.50 16.03
N GLY A 52 4.78 6.89 15.21
CA GLY A 52 4.71 7.12 13.77
C GLY A 52 4.74 5.82 12.97
N ILE A 53 5.03 5.93 11.68
CA ILE A 53 4.94 4.80 10.73
C ILE A 53 6.34 4.26 10.48
N LEU A 54 6.60 3.04 10.96
CA LEU A 54 7.88 2.37 10.79
C LEU A 54 7.90 1.61 9.46
N LYS A 55 8.83 1.97 8.59
CA LYS A 55 9.12 1.27 7.34
C LYS A 55 10.20 0.21 7.56
N THR A 56 9.89 -1.03 7.17
CA THR A 56 10.81 -2.17 7.18
C THR A 56 10.94 -2.75 5.77
N GLN A 57 12.16 -3.00 5.33
CA GLN A 57 12.48 -3.64 4.05
C GLN A 57 13.34 -4.89 4.30
N PRO A 58 13.48 -5.82 3.34
CA PRO A 58 14.41 -6.93 3.43
C PRO A 58 15.83 -6.47 3.81
N GLY A 59 16.33 -6.99 4.93
CA GLY A 59 17.62 -6.60 5.53
C GLY A 59 17.47 -5.68 6.75
N PRO A 60 18.57 -5.18 7.34
CA PRO A 60 18.54 -4.38 8.56
C PRO A 60 18.23 -2.90 8.29
N ARG A 61 17.15 -2.62 7.54
CA ARG A 61 16.75 -1.26 7.16
C ARG A 61 15.42 -0.92 7.80
N TYR A 62 15.49 -0.05 8.80
CA TYR A 62 14.36 0.44 9.57
C TYR A 62 14.41 1.98 9.60
N SER A 63 13.31 2.62 9.25
CA SER A 63 13.21 4.07 9.30
C SER A 63 11.76 4.49 9.53
N TYR A 64 11.55 5.57 10.28
CA TYR A 64 10.23 6.19 10.35
C TYR A 64 9.98 7.00 9.08
N LEU A 65 8.73 7.00 8.61
CA LEU A 65 8.33 7.86 7.51
C LEU A 65 8.30 9.31 7.96
N GLU A 66 8.85 10.18 7.13
CA GLU A 66 8.89 11.62 7.35
C GLU A 66 8.60 12.37 6.05
N GLY A 67 8.33 13.68 6.17
CA GLY A 67 8.14 14.57 5.03
C GLY A 67 7.07 14.10 4.04
N ASP A 68 7.42 14.13 2.75
CA ASP A 68 6.50 13.76 1.68
C ASP A 68 6.15 12.28 1.66
N GLU A 69 7.04 11.39 2.13
CA GLU A 69 6.76 9.96 2.18
C GLU A 69 5.63 9.65 3.17
N LEU A 70 5.66 10.27 4.36
CA LEU A 70 4.58 10.15 5.34
C LEU A 70 3.26 10.71 4.81
N ARG A 71 3.30 11.87 4.14
CA ARG A 71 2.11 12.49 3.53
C ARG A 71 1.51 11.57 2.46
N ASN A 72 2.33 11.07 1.55
CA ASN A 72 1.89 10.20 0.48
C ASN A 72 1.34 8.88 1.00
N PHE A 73 1.95 8.32 2.05
CA PHE A 73 1.41 7.13 2.72
C PHE A 73 0.00 7.39 3.28
N SER A 74 -0.20 8.50 4.00
CA SER A 74 -1.53 8.85 4.54
C SER A 74 -2.60 9.02 3.47
N ILE A 75 -2.23 9.62 2.33
CA ILE A 75 -3.15 9.78 1.19
C ILE A 75 -3.48 8.40 0.59
N ALA A 76 -2.46 7.56 0.38
CA ALA A 76 -2.64 6.24 -0.22
C ALA A 76 -3.53 5.33 0.64
N THR A 77 -3.36 5.33 1.96
CA THR A 77 -4.20 4.53 2.86
C THR A 77 -5.65 5.01 2.89
N GLN A 78 -5.87 6.33 2.86
CA GLN A 78 -7.21 6.90 2.76
C GLN A 78 -7.88 6.53 1.42
N MET A 79 -7.19 6.72 0.30
CA MET A 79 -7.71 6.35 -1.02
C MET A 79 -8.02 4.86 -1.12
N TYR A 80 -7.16 4.00 -0.57
CA TYR A 80 -7.39 2.56 -0.49
C TYR A 80 -8.69 2.26 0.27
N TYR A 81 -8.84 2.85 1.46
CA TYR A 81 -10.04 2.67 2.28
C TYR A 81 -11.31 3.09 1.56
N GLU A 82 -11.32 4.27 0.94
CA GLU A 82 -12.46 4.77 0.18
C GLU A 82 -12.83 3.83 -0.97
N GLN A 83 -11.85 3.36 -1.73
CA GLN A 83 -12.10 2.44 -2.85
C GLN A 83 -12.60 1.08 -2.35
N VAL A 84 -12.03 0.52 -1.28
CA VAL A 84 -12.50 -0.75 -0.70
C VAL A 84 -13.92 -0.63 -0.15
N ALA A 85 -14.21 0.42 0.63
CA ALA A 85 -15.53 0.66 1.21
C ALA A 85 -16.59 0.73 0.10
N ARG A 86 -16.34 1.52 -0.95
CA ARG A 86 -17.28 1.73 -2.04
C ARG A 86 -17.38 0.52 -2.98
N GLN A 87 -16.26 -0.08 -3.38
CA GLN A 87 -16.25 -1.10 -4.43
C GLN A 87 -16.54 -2.50 -3.89
N VAL A 88 -15.97 -2.86 -2.74
CA VAL A 88 -16.08 -4.20 -2.15
C VAL A 88 -17.29 -4.28 -1.22
N TYR A 89 -17.39 -3.36 -0.27
CA TYR A 89 -18.44 -3.42 0.76
C TYR A 89 -19.72 -2.67 0.40
N LYS A 90 -19.72 -1.88 -0.69
CA LYS A 90 -20.85 -1.03 -1.11
C LYS A 90 -21.31 -0.12 0.03
N ARG A 91 -20.36 0.54 0.69
CA ARG A 91 -20.61 1.48 1.78
C ARG A 91 -19.99 2.84 1.51
N ASP A 92 -20.62 3.87 2.06
CA ASP A 92 -20.03 5.19 2.10
C ASP A 92 -18.90 5.21 3.16
N PRO A 93 -17.68 5.65 2.79
CA PRO A 93 -16.53 5.66 3.70
C PRO A 93 -16.64 6.71 4.82
N GLU A 94 -17.49 7.73 4.70
CA GLU A 94 -17.66 8.75 5.74
C GLU A 94 -18.76 8.35 6.73
N THR A 95 -19.90 7.86 6.23
CA THR A 95 -21.07 7.55 7.08
C THR A 95 -21.21 6.08 7.44
N GLY A 96 -20.56 5.18 6.68
CA GLY A 96 -20.71 3.73 6.84
C GLY A 96 -22.04 3.17 6.33
N GLU A 97 -22.92 4.01 5.78
CA GLU A 97 -24.20 3.60 5.22
C GLU A 97 -24.02 2.83 3.91
N LYS A 98 -25.01 1.99 3.57
CA LYS A 98 -24.97 1.21 2.34
C LYS A 98 -25.22 2.11 1.12
N LEU A 99 -24.37 2.01 0.12
CA LEU A 99 -24.59 2.61 -1.20
C LEU A 99 -25.63 1.76 -1.94
N VAL A 100 -26.74 2.40 -2.32
CA VAL A 100 -27.88 1.79 -3.03
C VAL A 100 -27.54 1.58 -4.50
#